data_AF-A0A2V8HTL7-F1
#
_entry.id   AF-A0A2V8HTL7-F1
#
_cell.length_a   1.000
_cell.length_b   1.000
_cell.length_c   1.000
_cell.angle_alpha   90.00
_cell.angle_beta   90.00
_cell.angle_gamma   90.00
#
_symmetry.space_group_name_H-M   'P 1'
#
loop_
_entity.id
_entity.type
_entity.pdbx_description
1 polymer ?
#
loop_
_entity_poly.entity_id
_entity_poly.type
_entity_poly.pdbx_seq_one_letter_code
_entity_poly.pdbx_strand_id
1 'polypeptide(L)'
;MARVYEFGTFALDVGRRVLLSPAHGEVPLPAAAFDTLACLVEHAGDVVDKAALLQAVWPGVNVEENNLAHSVSVLRRALGERPGDDRFIATVPNRGYRFVAKVVSRATASKLSADARAYQAYVTGLSALTRPGGGNLQCALRAFEDAVDRDPDFALAYVRLAHCYALLSVFGVEGPDQALPKARASVMRALELAPDLAEAHAQFAHVEALFSFDWVASERSFHRALELDPHLALAYHHMGVVQLAQGRIDDALASVRRAQALEPLALIFSANIGMIHYYARRYDDAIAQLQATLATDSGFDHARAYLGRTYLRLGETRKAIEQFGRCTNVTFGSVADLPAAYALGGRRDESRAALEQLLDRSRHRYVSLYDIAIVYAALDDVEQALTSLEHARELPFVVLDPAFDALRCEPRFQHIVARVVGGNST
;
A
#
# COMPACT_ATOMS: atom_id res chain seq x y z
N MET A 1 20.96 -14.51 -1.31
CA MET A 1 20.18 -13.52 -2.10
C MET A 1 19.92 -14.14 -3.47
N ALA A 2 18.66 -14.25 -3.89
CA ALA A 2 18.36 -14.66 -5.26
C ALA A 2 18.84 -13.54 -6.19
N ARG A 3 19.80 -13.85 -7.08
CA ARG A 3 20.30 -12.91 -8.08
C ARG A 3 19.63 -13.22 -9.41
N VAL A 4 19.06 -12.20 -10.03
CA VAL A 4 18.57 -12.27 -11.41
C VAL A 4 19.58 -11.55 -12.30
N TYR A 5 20.05 -12.23 -13.34
CA TYR A 5 20.96 -11.64 -14.31
C TYR A 5 20.23 -11.43 -15.63
N GLU A 6 20.19 -10.19 -16.12
CA GLU A 6 19.59 -9.83 -17.40
C GLU A 6 20.70 -9.66 -18.46
N PHE A 7 20.53 -10.27 -19.63
CA PHE A 7 21.46 -10.15 -20.75
C PHE A 7 20.75 -10.35 -22.09
N GLY A 8 21.01 -9.45 -23.06
CA GLY A 8 20.28 -9.46 -24.33
C GLY A 8 18.76 -9.36 -24.09
N THR A 9 18.02 -10.40 -24.48
CA THR A 9 16.59 -10.53 -24.20
C THR A 9 16.29 -11.55 -23.10
N PHE A 10 17.28 -12.14 -22.46
CA PHE A 10 17.09 -13.21 -21.48
C PHE A 10 17.23 -12.72 -20.04
N ALA A 11 16.56 -13.40 -19.12
CA ALA A 11 16.75 -13.24 -17.68
C ALA A 11 17.06 -14.61 -17.03
N LEU A 12 18.17 -14.70 -16.31
CA LEU A 12 18.59 -15.88 -15.57
C LEU A 12 18.30 -15.68 -14.09
N ASP A 13 17.32 -16.41 -13.55
CA ASP A 13 17.01 -16.42 -12.12
C ASP A 13 17.74 -17.59 -11.46
N VAL A 14 18.83 -17.27 -10.74
CA VAL A 14 19.66 -18.27 -10.05
C VAL A 14 18.94 -18.89 -8.86
N GLY A 15 18.03 -18.15 -8.22
CA GLY A 15 17.27 -18.63 -7.06
C GLY A 15 16.21 -19.66 -7.46
N ARG A 16 15.52 -19.41 -8.57
CA ARG A 16 14.49 -20.32 -9.11
C ARG A 16 15.04 -21.38 -10.07
N ARG A 17 16.32 -21.28 -10.45
CA ARG A 17 17.00 -22.14 -11.44
C ARG A 17 16.31 -22.16 -12.81
N VAL A 18 15.87 -20.99 -13.29
CA VAL A 18 15.20 -20.84 -14.58
C VAL A 18 15.89 -19.82 -15.49
N LEU A 19 15.90 -20.09 -16.79
CA LEU A 19 16.23 -19.13 -17.83
C LEU A 19 14.92 -18.67 -18.49
N LEU A 20 14.68 -17.38 -18.54
CA LEU A 20 13.47 -16.79 -19.12
C LEU A 20 13.79 -16.08 -20.43
N SER A 21 12.90 -16.25 -21.41
CA SER A 21 12.92 -15.58 -22.71
C SER A 21 11.55 -14.94 -22.98
N PRO A 22 11.47 -13.66 -23.35
CA PRO A 22 10.22 -12.97 -23.70
C PRO A 22 9.43 -13.67 -24.81
N ALA A 23 10.11 -14.41 -25.70
CA ALA A 23 9.48 -15.09 -26.83
C ALA A 23 8.97 -16.51 -26.49
N HIS A 24 9.53 -17.16 -25.48
CA HIS A 24 9.30 -18.60 -25.22
C HIS A 24 8.93 -18.91 -23.75
N GLY A 25 8.84 -17.90 -22.88
CA GLY A 25 8.65 -18.10 -21.45
C GLY A 25 9.87 -18.75 -20.81
N GLU A 26 9.68 -19.87 -20.12
CA GLU A 26 10.78 -20.64 -19.52
C GLU A 26 11.51 -21.47 -20.57
N VAL A 27 12.83 -21.29 -20.66
CA VAL A 27 13.72 -22.06 -21.54
C VAL A 27 14.34 -23.18 -20.70
N PRO A 28 13.95 -24.45 -20.92
CA PRO A 28 14.43 -25.55 -20.11
C PRO A 28 15.92 -25.80 -20.37
N LEU A 29 16.71 -25.86 -19.30
CA LEU A 29 18.13 -26.19 -19.34
C LEU A 29 18.42 -27.42 -18.50
N PRO A 30 19.25 -28.37 -18.99
CA PRO A 30 19.84 -29.40 -18.15
C PRO A 30 20.62 -28.78 -16.98
N ALA A 31 20.63 -29.43 -15.82
CA ALA A 31 21.25 -28.89 -14.60
C ALA A 31 22.70 -28.40 -14.83
N ALA A 32 23.54 -29.22 -15.46
CA ALA A 32 24.91 -28.85 -15.75
C ALA A 32 25.04 -27.67 -16.74
N ALA A 33 24.12 -27.54 -17.70
CA ALA A 33 24.10 -26.40 -18.61
C ALA A 33 23.68 -25.13 -17.86
N PHE A 34 22.69 -25.21 -16.98
CA PHE A 34 22.28 -24.11 -16.12
C PHE A 34 23.44 -23.62 -15.24
N ASP A 35 24.10 -24.54 -14.54
CA ASP A 35 25.21 -24.20 -13.64
C ASP A 35 26.41 -23.63 -14.41
N THR A 36 26.66 -24.13 -15.64
CA THR A 36 27.66 -23.56 -16.56
C THR A 36 27.30 -22.11 -16.94
N LEU A 37 26.03 -21.85 -17.28
CA LEU A 37 25.56 -20.51 -17.63
C LEU A 37 25.64 -19.55 -16.45
N ALA A 38 25.21 -19.98 -15.26
CA ALA A 38 25.30 -19.18 -14.05
C ALA A 38 26.74 -18.76 -13.74
N CYS A 39 27.69 -19.72 -13.78
CA CYS A 39 29.10 -19.43 -13.55
C CYS A 39 29.67 -18.44 -14.58
N LEU A 40 29.33 -18.61 -15.86
CA LEU A 40 29.79 -17.72 -16.93
C LEU A 40 29.20 -16.30 -16.82
N VAL A 41 27.93 -16.18 -16.46
CA VAL A 41 27.24 -14.89 -16.31
C VAL A 41 27.71 -14.15 -15.05
N GLU A 42 28.03 -14.87 -13.98
CA GLU A 42 28.64 -14.29 -12.77
C GLU A 42 30.03 -13.67 -13.01
N HIS A 43 30.77 -14.23 -13.97
CA HIS A 43 32.10 -13.77 -14.39
C HIS A 43 32.05 -13.09 -15.78
N ALA A 44 30.93 -12.45 -16.11
CA ALA A 44 30.75 -11.86 -17.44
C ALA A 44 31.83 -10.85 -17.78
N GLY A 45 32.39 -10.97 -18.99
CA GLY A 45 33.55 -10.21 -19.47
C GLY A 45 34.89 -10.92 -19.25
N ASP A 46 35.01 -11.78 -18.24
CA ASP A 46 36.25 -12.49 -17.91
C ASP A 46 36.32 -13.88 -18.57
N VAL A 47 37.55 -14.39 -18.74
CA VAL A 47 37.75 -15.76 -19.21
C VAL A 47 37.72 -16.68 -18.00
N VAL A 48 36.75 -17.59 -17.97
CA VAL A 48 36.69 -18.66 -16.96
C VAL A 48 37.40 -19.89 -17.52
N ASP A 49 38.46 -20.33 -16.84
CA ASP A 49 39.27 -21.46 -17.29
C ASP A 49 38.49 -22.78 -17.21
N LYS A 50 38.75 -23.72 -18.13
CA LYS A 50 38.03 -25.00 -18.21
C LYS A 50 38.05 -25.79 -16.91
N ALA A 51 39.20 -25.83 -16.24
CA ALA A 51 39.36 -26.54 -14.97
C ALA A 51 38.47 -25.93 -13.86
N ALA A 52 38.36 -24.60 -13.83
CA ALA A 52 37.51 -23.88 -12.89
C ALA A 52 36.02 -24.14 -13.17
N LEU A 53 35.61 -24.14 -14.44
CA LEU A 53 34.23 -24.50 -14.84
C LEU A 53 33.89 -25.94 -14.49
N LEU A 54 34.79 -26.90 -14.74
CA LEU A 54 34.57 -28.30 -14.39
C LEU A 54 34.40 -28.47 -12.87
N GLN A 55 35.24 -27.80 -12.08
CA GLN A 55 35.15 -27.83 -10.62
C GLN A 55 33.88 -27.16 -10.09
N ALA A 56 33.44 -26.06 -10.70
CA ALA A 56 32.25 -25.32 -10.29
C ALA A 56 30.95 -26.05 -10.62
N VAL A 57 30.87 -26.69 -11.79
CA VAL A 57 29.65 -27.34 -12.30
C VAL A 57 29.53 -28.79 -11.82
N TRP A 58 30.65 -29.49 -11.64
CA TRP A 58 30.70 -30.89 -11.21
C TRP A 58 31.65 -31.09 -10.02
N PRO A 59 31.32 -30.55 -8.84
CA PRO A 59 32.19 -30.64 -7.67
C PRO A 59 32.37 -32.11 -7.25
N GLY A 60 33.62 -32.58 -7.22
CA GLY A 60 33.97 -33.93 -6.75
C GLY A 60 33.65 -35.08 -7.72
N VAL A 61 33.27 -34.79 -8.97
CA VAL A 61 33.03 -35.80 -10.01
C VAL A 61 34.09 -35.68 -11.09
N ASN A 62 34.71 -36.80 -11.47
CA ASN A 62 35.69 -36.80 -12.56
C ASN A 62 34.96 -36.81 -13.90
N VAL A 63 34.87 -35.64 -14.53
CA VAL A 63 34.21 -35.43 -15.83
C VAL A 63 35.20 -34.93 -16.88
N GLU A 64 35.12 -35.48 -18.08
CA GLU A 64 35.97 -35.06 -19.21
C GLU A 64 35.55 -33.70 -19.77
N GLU A 65 36.50 -32.96 -20.38
CA GLU A 65 36.24 -31.66 -21.03
C GLU A 65 35.13 -31.70 -22.09
N ASN A 66 34.88 -32.87 -22.68
CA ASN A 66 33.81 -33.07 -23.67
C ASN A 66 32.41 -32.78 -23.07
N ASN A 67 32.22 -33.00 -21.77
CA ASN A 67 30.97 -32.66 -21.08
C ASN A 67 30.75 -31.16 -20.98
N LEU A 68 31.82 -30.39 -20.72
CA LEU A 68 31.77 -28.93 -20.70
C LEU A 68 31.48 -28.38 -22.11
N ALA A 69 32.11 -28.94 -23.14
CA ALA A 69 31.85 -28.58 -24.53
C ALA A 69 30.39 -28.87 -24.94
N HIS A 70 29.83 -29.99 -24.49
CA HIS A 70 28.42 -30.31 -24.69
C HIS A 70 27.48 -29.33 -23.97
N SER A 71 27.74 -29.00 -22.69
CA SER A 71 26.97 -27.99 -21.95
C SER A 71 26.98 -26.63 -22.66
N VAL A 72 28.14 -26.18 -23.13
CA VAL A 72 28.24 -24.94 -23.90
C VAL A 72 27.46 -25.03 -25.21
N SER A 73 27.52 -26.16 -25.93
CA SER A 73 26.73 -26.35 -27.16
C SER A 73 25.21 -26.26 -26.91
N VAL A 74 24.73 -26.86 -25.82
CA VAL A 74 23.32 -26.75 -25.39
C VAL A 74 22.96 -25.29 -25.11
N LEU A 75 23.82 -24.55 -24.42
CA LEU A 75 23.60 -23.14 -24.10
C LEU A 75 23.55 -22.27 -25.36
N ARG A 76 24.49 -22.44 -26.29
CA ARG A 76 24.49 -21.71 -27.58
C ARG A 76 23.17 -21.89 -28.31
N ARG A 77 22.66 -23.13 -28.37
CA ARG A 77 21.36 -23.45 -28.98
C ARG A 77 20.19 -22.81 -28.23
N ALA A 78 20.18 -22.89 -26.90
CA ALA A 78 19.12 -22.31 -26.06
C ALA A 78 19.06 -20.78 -26.16
N LEU A 79 20.21 -20.13 -26.35
CA LEU A 79 20.33 -18.68 -26.53
C LEU A 79 20.13 -18.22 -27.98
N GLY A 80 19.90 -19.15 -28.91
CA GLY A 80 19.68 -18.86 -30.33
C GLY A 80 20.93 -18.41 -31.09
N GLU A 81 22.13 -18.76 -30.61
CA GLU A 81 23.39 -18.53 -31.33
C GLU A 81 23.49 -19.44 -32.55
N ARG A 82 23.92 -18.88 -33.69
CA ARG A 82 24.24 -19.64 -34.89
C ARG A 82 25.68 -20.18 -34.80
N PRO A 83 26.02 -21.26 -35.53
CA PRO A 83 27.41 -21.71 -35.60
C PRO A 83 28.34 -20.59 -36.09
N GLY A 84 29.35 -20.25 -35.28
CA GLY A 84 30.29 -19.15 -35.56
C GLY A 84 29.86 -17.76 -35.02
N ASP A 85 28.71 -17.68 -34.34
CA ASP A 85 28.23 -16.47 -33.66
C ASP A 85 28.67 -16.51 -32.19
N ASP A 86 29.54 -15.59 -31.77
CA ASP A 86 30.02 -15.45 -30.39
C ASP A 86 29.28 -14.28 -29.71
N ARG A 87 27.94 -14.31 -29.67
CA ARG A 87 27.13 -13.20 -29.15
C ARG A 87 27.01 -13.17 -27.63
N PHE A 88 26.99 -14.35 -27.02
CA PHE A 88 26.81 -14.58 -25.60
C PHE A 88 27.99 -15.38 -25.05
N ILE A 89 28.41 -16.46 -25.69
CA ILE A 89 29.50 -17.32 -25.20
C ILE A 89 30.62 -17.44 -26.25
N ALA A 90 31.75 -16.78 -25.99
CA ALA A 90 32.95 -16.89 -26.82
C ALA A 90 33.87 -18.01 -26.31
N THR A 91 34.44 -18.79 -27.24
CA THR A 91 35.47 -19.78 -26.92
C THR A 91 36.86 -19.14 -26.97
N VAL A 92 37.64 -19.28 -25.89
CA VAL A 92 39.02 -18.80 -25.81
C VAL A 92 39.97 -20.00 -25.94
N PRO A 93 40.69 -20.14 -27.07
CA PRO A 93 41.55 -21.30 -27.32
C PRO A 93 42.52 -21.57 -26.18
N ASN A 94 42.66 -22.84 -25.80
CA ASN A 94 43.56 -23.33 -24.75
C ASN A 94 43.35 -22.74 -23.34
N ARG A 95 42.22 -22.06 -23.09
CA ARG A 95 41.90 -21.48 -21.77
C ARG A 95 40.52 -21.89 -21.26
N GLY A 96 39.47 -21.53 -21.99
CA GLY A 96 38.11 -21.73 -21.52
C GLY A 96 37.09 -20.89 -22.27
N TYR A 97 36.13 -20.32 -21.56
CA TYR A 97 34.99 -19.62 -22.14
C TYR A 97 34.82 -18.25 -21.51
N ARG A 98 34.29 -17.31 -22.28
CA ARG A 98 33.96 -15.95 -21.83
C ARG A 98 32.50 -15.66 -22.16
N PHE A 99 31.76 -15.14 -21.18
CA PHE A 99 30.45 -14.57 -21.46
C PHE A 99 30.64 -13.12 -21.95
N VAL A 100 30.28 -12.85 -23.20
CA VAL A 100 30.62 -11.58 -23.88
C VAL A 100 29.45 -10.60 -23.96
N ALA A 101 28.22 -11.06 -23.76
CA ALA A 101 27.08 -10.17 -23.69
C ALA A 101 27.14 -9.30 -22.43
N LYS A 102 26.65 -8.06 -22.53
CA LYS A 102 26.48 -7.18 -21.38
C LYS A 102 25.48 -7.80 -20.40
N VAL A 103 25.92 -8.02 -19.17
CA VAL A 103 25.10 -8.53 -18.06
C VAL A 103 24.75 -7.40 -17.12
N VAL A 104 23.47 -7.31 -16.75
CA VAL A 104 22.98 -6.46 -15.67
C VAL A 104 22.55 -7.36 -14.52
N SER A 105 23.21 -7.23 -13.37
CA SER A 105 22.78 -7.92 -12.13
C SER A 105 21.66 -7.12 -11.50
N ARG A 106 20.49 -7.73 -11.35
CA ARG A 106 19.42 -7.26 -10.47
C ARG A 106 19.48 -8.10 -9.19
N ALA A 107 19.85 -7.46 -8.09
CA ALA A 107 19.59 -8.04 -6.79
C ALA A 107 18.07 -8.04 -6.61
N THR A 108 17.46 -9.23 -6.57
CA THR A 108 16.14 -9.35 -5.97
C THR A 108 16.36 -9.14 -4.48
N ALA A 109 16.16 -7.92 -3.99
CA ALA A 109 15.97 -7.72 -2.56
C ALA A 109 14.85 -8.69 -2.16
N SER A 110 15.14 -9.58 -1.21
CA SER A 110 14.08 -10.38 -0.62
C SER A 110 13.08 -9.39 -0.04
N LYS A 111 11.78 -9.54 -0.38
CA LYS A 111 10.71 -8.73 0.20
C LYS A 111 10.78 -8.74 1.74
N LEU A 112 11.33 -9.82 2.29
CA LEU A 112 11.53 -10.11 3.70
C LEU A 112 13.00 -9.99 4.12
N SER A 113 13.24 -9.48 5.32
CA SER A 113 14.55 -9.48 5.96
C SER A 113 15.08 -10.90 6.19
N ALA A 114 16.39 -11.10 5.97
CA ALA A 114 17.12 -12.29 6.40
C ALA A 114 17.61 -12.19 7.86
N ASP A 115 17.62 -10.98 8.44
CA ASP A 115 17.83 -10.76 9.87
C ASP A 115 16.56 -11.14 10.65
N ALA A 116 16.68 -12.17 11.48
CA ALA A 116 15.58 -12.70 12.29
C ALA A 116 15.02 -11.69 13.30
N ARG A 117 15.84 -10.77 13.82
CA ARG A 117 15.39 -9.71 14.75
C ARG A 117 14.60 -8.64 14.00
N ALA A 118 15.06 -8.23 12.81
CA ALA A 118 14.31 -7.30 11.97
C ALA A 118 12.95 -7.91 11.54
N TYR A 119 12.93 -9.20 11.16
CA TYR A 119 11.70 -9.90 10.84
C TYR A 119 10.76 -10.03 12.06
N GLN A 120 11.30 -10.30 13.24
CA GLN A 120 10.51 -10.35 14.48
C GLN A 120 9.88 -8.98 14.81
N ALA A 121 10.62 -7.89 14.62
CA ALA A 121 10.10 -6.53 14.79
C ALA A 121 8.96 -6.25 13.80
N TYR A 122 9.12 -6.64 12.54
CA TYR A 122 8.08 -6.55 11.52
C TYR A 122 6.80 -7.32 11.89
N VAL A 123 6.91 -8.58 12.32
CA VAL A 123 5.76 -9.38 12.77
C VAL A 123 5.10 -8.77 14.01
N THR A 124 5.90 -8.19 14.91
CA THR A 124 5.39 -7.45 16.08
C THR A 124 4.55 -6.25 15.66
N GLY A 125 5.00 -5.51 14.64
CA GLY A 125 4.26 -4.40 14.06
C GLY A 125 2.93 -4.84 13.42
N LEU A 126 2.95 -5.93 12.65
CA LEU A 126 1.72 -6.49 12.05
C LEU A 126 0.71 -6.91 13.13
N SER A 127 1.18 -7.62 14.16
CA SER A 127 0.36 -8.03 15.30
C SER A 127 -0.23 -6.82 16.03
N ALA A 128 0.52 -5.72 16.17
CA ALA A 128 0.03 -4.49 16.76
C ALA A 128 -1.11 -3.86 15.94
N LEU A 129 -1.09 -3.92 14.61
CA LEU A 129 -2.17 -3.40 13.75
C LEU A 129 -3.46 -4.24 13.81
N THR A 130 -3.37 -5.53 14.12
CA THR A 130 -4.52 -6.46 14.07
C THR A 130 -5.03 -6.87 15.46
N ARG A 131 -4.64 -6.15 16.53
CA ARG A 131 -5.14 -6.47 17.88
C ARG A 131 -6.66 -6.28 17.95
N PRO A 132 -7.39 -7.18 18.66
CA PRO A 132 -8.80 -6.97 18.97
C PRO A 132 -9.03 -5.60 19.59
N GLY A 133 -10.11 -4.93 19.18
CA GLY A 133 -10.34 -3.55 19.60
C GLY A 133 -9.61 -2.50 18.74
N GLY A 134 -9.23 -2.79 17.48
CA GLY A 134 -8.82 -1.76 16.52
C GLY A 134 -7.32 -1.45 16.39
N GLY A 135 -6.44 -2.33 16.87
CA GLY A 135 -4.98 -2.18 16.72
C GLY A 135 -4.35 -1.03 17.53
N ASN A 136 -3.02 -0.97 17.57
CA ASN A 136 -2.26 0.10 18.21
C ASN A 136 -1.24 0.67 17.24
N LEU A 137 -1.61 1.77 16.59
CA LEU A 137 -0.85 2.40 15.52
C LEU A 137 0.54 2.88 15.96
N GLN A 138 0.66 3.46 17.17
CA GLN A 138 1.94 3.92 17.72
C GLN A 138 2.89 2.77 18.05
N CYS A 139 2.38 1.64 18.52
CA CYS A 139 3.18 0.44 18.74
C CYS A 139 3.60 -0.20 17.42
N ALA A 140 2.71 -0.23 16.43
CA ALA A 140 3.03 -0.72 15.10
C ALA A 140 4.13 0.12 14.44
N LEU A 141 4.00 1.44 14.47
CA LEU A 141 4.99 2.37 13.93
C LEU A 141 6.38 2.11 14.52
N ARG A 142 6.50 2.10 15.86
CA ARG A 142 7.79 1.85 16.55
C ARG A 142 8.41 0.49 16.20
N ALA A 143 7.57 -0.54 16.02
CA ALA A 143 8.06 -1.87 15.66
C ALA A 143 8.56 -1.92 14.21
N PHE A 144 7.93 -1.21 13.29
CA PHE A 144 8.41 -1.11 11.92
C PHE A 144 9.64 -0.19 11.79
N GLU A 145 9.77 0.85 12.63
CA GLU A 145 10.98 1.67 12.74
C GLU A 145 12.16 0.80 13.19
N ASP A 146 11.99 -0.01 14.26
CA ASP A 146 13.02 -0.97 14.70
C ASP A 146 13.34 -2.02 13.62
N ALA A 147 12.37 -2.41 12.78
CA ALA A 147 12.61 -3.36 11.69
C ALA A 147 13.54 -2.77 10.62
N VAL A 148 13.33 -1.51 10.19
CA VAL A 148 14.17 -0.87 9.17
C VAL A 148 15.50 -0.37 9.72
N ASP A 149 15.57 -0.03 11.01
CA ASP A 149 16.84 0.32 11.65
C ASP A 149 17.79 -0.87 11.74
N ARG A 150 17.23 -2.08 11.91
CA ARG A 150 17.99 -3.34 11.92
C ARG A 150 18.36 -3.83 10.53
N ASP A 151 17.42 -3.74 9.59
CA ASP A 151 17.63 -4.11 8.18
C ASP A 151 17.15 -2.97 7.25
N PRO A 152 18.05 -2.06 6.85
CA PRO A 152 17.74 -0.96 5.92
C PRO A 152 17.34 -1.40 4.50
N ASP A 153 17.42 -2.69 4.17
CA ASP A 153 16.99 -3.25 2.89
C ASP A 153 15.64 -4.00 2.98
N PHE A 154 14.95 -3.94 4.13
CA PHE A 154 13.67 -4.61 4.35
C PHE A 154 12.49 -3.87 3.71
N ALA A 155 12.30 -4.08 2.40
CA ALA A 155 11.28 -3.39 1.60
C ALA A 155 9.85 -3.44 2.18
N LEU A 156 9.37 -4.60 2.66
CA LEU A 156 8.01 -4.70 3.23
C LEU A 156 7.84 -3.92 4.54
N ALA A 157 8.91 -3.76 5.34
CA ALA A 157 8.83 -2.93 6.55
C ALA A 157 8.63 -1.45 6.19
N TYR A 158 9.29 -0.96 5.14
CA TYR A 158 9.06 0.38 4.60
C TYR A 158 7.64 0.58 4.06
N VAL A 159 7.05 -0.44 3.40
CA VAL A 159 5.63 -0.42 3.00
C VAL A 159 4.71 -0.24 4.22
N ARG A 160 5.01 -0.92 5.33
CA ARG A 160 4.21 -0.81 6.56
C ARG A 160 4.45 0.50 7.31
N LEU A 161 5.66 1.06 7.29
CA LEU A 161 5.91 2.43 7.78
C LEU A 161 5.08 3.45 7.02
N ALA A 162 5.07 3.36 5.68
CA ALA A 162 4.27 4.24 4.85
C ALA A 162 2.79 4.18 5.23
N HIS A 163 2.27 2.97 5.40
CA HIS A 163 0.90 2.74 5.85
C HIS A 163 0.61 3.36 7.22
N CYS A 164 1.50 3.17 8.20
CA CYS A 164 1.32 3.73 9.54
C CYS A 164 1.31 5.26 9.53
N TYR A 165 2.24 5.90 8.83
CA TYR A 165 2.27 7.36 8.70
C TYR A 165 1.03 7.89 7.96
N ALA A 166 0.56 7.21 6.91
CA ALA A 166 -0.68 7.59 6.23
C ALA A 166 -1.89 7.52 7.19
N LEU A 167 -2.02 6.47 8.00
CA LEU A 167 -3.09 6.36 8.98
C LEU A 167 -3.00 7.41 10.09
N LEU A 168 -1.80 7.78 10.55
CA LEU A 168 -1.63 8.84 11.55
C LEU A 168 -2.16 10.19 11.04
N SER A 169 -1.96 10.46 9.75
CA SER A 169 -2.52 11.63 9.06
C SER A 169 -4.05 11.54 8.98
N VAL A 170 -4.57 10.46 8.39
CA VAL A 170 -6.01 10.27 8.19
C VAL A 170 -6.81 10.29 9.49
N PHE A 171 -6.26 9.75 10.58
CA PHE A 171 -6.92 9.76 11.89
C PHE A 171 -6.74 11.07 12.66
N GLY A 172 -6.04 12.05 12.07
CA GLY A 172 -5.79 13.35 12.66
C GLY A 172 -4.94 13.29 13.94
N VAL A 173 -4.09 12.27 14.07
CA VAL A 173 -3.16 12.09 15.19
C VAL A 173 -1.91 12.94 14.97
N GLU A 174 -1.38 12.92 13.74
CA GLU A 174 -0.31 13.80 13.28
C GLU A 174 -0.80 14.65 12.12
N GLY A 175 -0.27 15.86 11.98
CA GLY A 175 -0.65 16.73 10.87
C GLY A 175 -0.12 16.21 9.52
N PRO A 176 -0.84 16.42 8.42
CA PRO A 176 -0.47 15.94 7.09
C PRO A 176 0.91 16.42 6.64
N ASP A 177 1.26 17.66 6.96
CA ASP A 177 2.57 18.25 6.65
C ASP A 177 3.75 17.52 7.33
N GLN A 178 3.49 16.73 8.37
CA GLN A 178 4.51 15.95 9.09
C GLN A 178 4.45 14.46 8.74
N ALA A 179 3.26 13.88 8.70
CA ALA A 179 3.06 12.45 8.51
C ALA A 179 3.19 12.03 7.04
N LEU A 180 2.60 12.79 6.10
CA LEU A 180 2.54 12.40 4.69
C LEU A 180 3.91 12.42 3.99
N PRO A 181 4.82 13.40 4.23
CA PRO A 181 6.17 13.32 3.68
C PRO A 181 6.93 12.07 4.12
N LYS A 182 6.76 11.64 5.38
CA LYS A 182 7.36 10.38 5.88
C LYS A 182 6.73 9.16 5.25
N ALA A 183 5.41 9.16 5.05
CA ALA A 183 4.71 8.10 4.34
C ALA A 183 5.25 7.93 2.91
N ARG A 184 5.36 9.05 2.18
CA ARG A 184 5.88 9.09 0.82
C ARG A 184 7.34 8.64 0.74
N ALA A 185 8.20 9.15 1.62
CA ALA A 185 9.61 8.77 1.66
C ALA A 185 9.78 7.26 1.94
N SER A 186 8.98 6.71 2.85
CA SER A 186 9.02 5.28 3.19
C SER A 186 8.62 4.40 2.01
N VAL A 187 7.51 4.71 1.32
CA VAL A 187 7.09 3.90 0.17
C VAL A 187 8.00 4.06 -1.04
N MET A 188 8.59 5.24 -1.25
CA MET A 188 9.62 5.45 -2.27
C MET A 188 10.86 4.59 -1.98
N ARG A 189 11.29 4.52 -0.71
CA ARG A 189 12.38 3.63 -0.32
C ARG A 189 12.06 2.16 -0.56
N ALA A 190 10.82 1.73 -0.30
CA ALA A 190 10.39 0.37 -0.63
C ALA A 190 10.48 0.07 -2.15
N LEU A 191 10.09 1.04 -3.00
CA LEU A 191 10.17 0.92 -4.45
C LEU A 191 11.61 0.94 -4.97
N GLU A 192 12.52 1.68 -4.35
CA GLU A 192 13.96 1.64 -4.68
C GLU A 192 14.56 0.26 -4.39
N LEU A 193 14.21 -0.32 -3.24
CA LEU A 193 14.69 -1.63 -2.80
C LEU A 193 14.09 -2.77 -3.63
N ALA A 194 12.78 -2.69 -3.91
CA ALA A 194 12.04 -3.70 -4.63
C ALA A 194 11.06 -3.05 -5.64
N PRO A 195 11.54 -2.71 -6.86
CA PRO A 195 10.74 -2.01 -7.86
C PRO A 195 9.49 -2.76 -8.33
N ASP A 196 9.46 -4.08 -8.21
CA ASP A 196 8.33 -4.95 -8.58
C ASP A 196 7.54 -5.46 -7.35
N LEU A 197 7.64 -4.77 -6.21
CA LEU A 197 6.85 -5.09 -5.01
C LEU A 197 5.42 -4.55 -5.15
N ALA A 198 4.45 -5.45 -5.38
CA ALA A 198 3.04 -5.10 -5.56
C ALA A 198 2.48 -4.26 -4.40
N GLU A 199 2.82 -4.60 -3.16
CA GLU A 199 2.38 -3.88 -1.96
C GLU A 199 2.92 -2.45 -1.89
N ALA A 200 4.14 -2.22 -2.41
CA ALA A 200 4.72 -0.88 -2.49
C ALA A 200 3.99 -0.02 -3.52
N HIS A 201 3.67 -0.58 -4.70
CA HIS A 201 2.86 0.13 -5.71
C HIS A 201 1.46 0.47 -5.18
N ALA A 202 0.81 -0.45 -4.46
CA ALA A 202 -0.50 -0.21 -3.87
C ALA A 202 -0.46 0.86 -2.76
N GLN A 203 0.56 0.84 -1.89
CA GLN A 203 0.72 1.90 -0.88
C GLN A 203 1.08 3.24 -1.51
N PHE A 204 1.91 3.26 -2.55
CA PHE A 204 2.27 4.48 -3.26
C PHE A 204 1.03 5.14 -3.86
N ALA A 205 0.21 4.35 -4.55
CA ALA A 205 -1.06 4.81 -5.11
C ALA A 205 -1.97 5.44 -4.04
N HIS A 206 -2.07 4.81 -2.87
CA HIS A 206 -2.88 5.32 -1.76
C HIS A 206 -2.33 6.63 -1.19
N VAL A 207 -1.02 6.73 -0.96
CA VAL A 207 -0.36 7.94 -0.42
C VAL A 207 -0.48 9.11 -1.40
N GLU A 208 -0.26 8.89 -2.70
CA GLU A 208 -0.38 9.96 -3.72
C GLU A 208 -1.83 10.46 -3.85
N ALA A 209 -2.82 9.56 -3.74
CA ALA A 209 -4.23 9.94 -3.75
C ALA A 209 -4.61 10.80 -2.54
N LEU A 210 -4.14 10.46 -1.35
CA LEU A 210 -4.42 11.21 -0.12
C LEU A 210 -3.74 12.58 -0.10
N PHE A 211 -2.56 12.71 -0.72
CA PHE A 211 -1.72 13.91 -0.59
C PHE A 211 -1.85 14.89 -1.75
N SER A 212 -1.72 14.41 -2.99
CA SER A 212 -1.66 15.27 -4.18
C SER A 212 -2.97 15.32 -4.94
N PHE A 213 -3.97 14.52 -4.52
CA PHE A 213 -5.17 14.25 -5.31
C PHE A 213 -4.81 13.87 -6.75
N ASP A 214 -3.64 13.22 -6.95
CA ASP A 214 -3.18 12.77 -8.25
C ASP A 214 -3.84 11.42 -8.56
N TRP A 215 -5.11 11.53 -8.93
CA TRP A 215 -5.98 10.41 -9.24
C TRP A 215 -5.41 9.53 -10.36
N VAL A 216 -4.74 10.15 -11.33
CA VAL A 216 -4.17 9.46 -12.50
C VAL A 216 -2.94 8.66 -12.10
N ALA A 217 -2.01 9.26 -11.35
CA ALA A 217 -0.85 8.53 -10.86
C ALA A 217 -1.27 7.39 -9.91
N SER A 218 -2.25 7.63 -9.06
CA SER A 218 -2.82 6.63 -8.16
C SER A 218 -3.40 5.44 -8.93
N GLU A 219 -4.28 5.68 -9.91
CA GLU A 219 -4.90 4.61 -10.70
C GLU A 219 -3.86 3.79 -11.47
N ARG A 220 -2.87 4.44 -12.09
CA ARG A 220 -1.76 3.74 -12.76
C ARG A 220 -0.99 2.83 -11.81
N SER A 221 -0.69 3.30 -10.60
CA SER A 221 0.05 2.51 -9.60
C SER A 221 -0.79 1.37 -9.01
N PHE A 222 -2.11 1.53 -8.84
CA PHE A 222 -2.99 0.41 -8.49
C PHE A 222 -3.01 -0.65 -9.59
N HIS A 223 -3.09 -0.25 -10.86
CA HIS A 223 -3.00 -1.19 -11.98
C HIS A 223 -1.66 -1.94 -11.97
N ARG A 224 -0.54 -1.24 -11.76
CA ARG A 224 0.77 -1.89 -11.66
C ARG A 224 0.83 -2.89 -10.50
N ALA A 225 0.26 -2.55 -9.34
CA ALA A 225 0.18 -3.46 -8.20
C ALA A 225 -0.59 -4.75 -8.56
N LEU A 226 -1.72 -4.62 -9.26
CA LEU A 226 -2.57 -5.76 -9.64
C LEU A 226 -2.03 -6.56 -10.83
N GLU A 227 -1.21 -5.96 -11.71
CA GLU A 227 -0.42 -6.69 -12.69
C GLU A 227 0.63 -7.59 -12.03
N LEU A 228 1.28 -7.07 -10.98
CA LEU A 228 2.30 -7.78 -10.21
C LEU A 228 1.69 -8.87 -9.32
N ASP A 229 0.54 -8.60 -8.70
CA ASP A 229 -0.22 -9.55 -7.90
C ASP A 229 -1.75 -9.33 -8.02
N PRO A 230 -2.44 -10.11 -8.87
CA PRO A 230 -3.90 -10.05 -9.03
C PRO A 230 -4.69 -10.50 -7.78
N HIS A 231 -4.03 -11.07 -6.78
CA HIS A 231 -4.64 -11.57 -5.55
C HIS A 231 -4.33 -10.69 -4.33
N LEU A 232 -3.73 -9.52 -4.54
CA LEU A 232 -3.42 -8.58 -3.47
C LEU A 232 -4.69 -7.87 -2.95
N ALA A 233 -5.30 -8.41 -1.89
CA ALA A 233 -6.51 -7.86 -1.28
C ALA A 233 -6.37 -6.38 -0.89
N LEU A 234 -5.19 -6.00 -0.37
CA LEU A 234 -4.88 -4.63 0.04
C LEU A 234 -4.97 -3.62 -1.12
N ALA A 235 -4.56 -4.01 -2.34
CA ALA A 235 -4.64 -3.14 -3.51
C ALA A 235 -6.09 -2.82 -3.86
N TYR A 236 -6.95 -3.85 -3.92
CA TYR A 236 -8.38 -3.66 -4.14
C TYR A 236 -9.04 -2.83 -3.03
N HIS A 237 -8.65 -3.03 -1.77
CA HIS A 237 -9.19 -2.27 -0.65
C HIS A 237 -8.84 -0.78 -0.76
N HIS A 238 -7.56 -0.44 -0.92
CA HIS A 238 -7.13 0.96 -1.05
C HIS A 238 -7.67 1.62 -2.31
N MET A 239 -7.71 0.90 -3.43
CA MET A 239 -8.34 1.38 -4.66
C MET A 239 -9.81 1.71 -4.43
N GLY A 240 -10.55 0.86 -3.70
CA GLY A 240 -11.95 1.13 -3.36
C GLY A 240 -12.15 2.38 -2.50
N VAL A 241 -11.27 2.63 -1.52
CA VAL A 241 -11.32 3.84 -0.70
C VAL A 241 -11.05 5.10 -1.53
N VAL A 242 -10.07 5.05 -2.44
CA VAL A 242 -9.76 6.16 -3.36
C VAL A 242 -10.88 6.40 -4.35
N GLN A 243 -11.46 5.34 -4.92
CA GLN A 243 -12.65 5.43 -5.79
C GLN A 243 -13.83 6.08 -5.06
N LEU A 244 -14.03 5.75 -3.78
CA LEU A 244 -15.06 6.38 -2.96
C LEU A 244 -14.78 7.88 -2.78
N ALA A 245 -13.55 8.28 -2.46
CA ALA A 245 -13.17 9.69 -2.34
C ALA A 245 -13.46 10.50 -3.62
N GLN A 246 -13.35 9.85 -4.79
CA GLN A 246 -13.68 10.42 -6.10
C GLN A 246 -15.18 10.45 -6.43
N GLY A 247 -16.04 9.88 -5.58
CA GLY A 247 -17.47 9.76 -5.87
C GLY A 247 -17.86 8.51 -6.67
N ARG A 248 -16.91 7.64 -7.04
CA ARG A 248 -17.15 6.40 -7.80
C ARG A 248 -17.64 5.28 -6.87
N ILE A 249 -18.86 5.42 -6.38
CA ILE A 249 -19.45 4.55 -5.33
C ILE A 249 -19.55 3.08 -5.75
N ASP A 250 -20.05 2.81 -6.96
CA ASP A 250 -20.25 1.43 -7.42
C ASP A 250 -18.90 0.72 -7.66
N ASP A 251 -17.93 1.42 -8.24
CA ASP A 251 -16.55 0.92 -8.39
C ASP A 251 -15.91 0.63 -7.04
N ALA A 252 -16.06 1.56 -6.07
CA ALA A 252 -15.57 1.39 -4.72
C ALA A 252 -16.13 0.12 -4.06
N LEU A 253 -17.44 -0.10 -4.19
CA LEU A 253 -18.10 -1.27 -3.64
C LEU A 253 -17.62 -2.57 -4.30
N ALA A 254 -17.43 -2.57 -5.62
CA ALA A 254 -16.90 -3.72 -6.34
C ALA A 254 -15.47 -4.05 -5.89
N SER A 255 -14.60 -3.05 -5.77
CA SER A 255 -13.22 -3.20 -5.33
C SER A 255 -13.13 -3.73 -3.90
N VAL A 256 -13.85 -3.15 -2.93
CA VAL A 256 -13.78 -3.62 -1.54
C VAL A 256 -14.40 -5.01 -1.38
N ARG A 257 -15.45 -5.36 -2.14
CA ARG A 257 -15.97 -6.75 -2.17
C ARG A 257 -14.96 -7.73 -2.74
N ARG A 258 -14.17 -7.33 -3.73
CA ARG A 258 -13.08 -8.16 -4.25
C ARG A 258 -12.00 -8.39 -3.18
N ALA A 259 -11.63 -7.36 -2.43
CA ALA A 259 -10.73 -7.50 -1.28
C ALA A 259 -11.28 -8.49 -0.24
N GLN A 260 -12.56 -8.37 0.12
CA GLN A 260 -13.23 -9.28 1.05
C GLN A 260 -13.28 -10.73 0.54
N ALA A 261 -13.49 -10.93 -0.77
CA ALA A 261 -13.49 -12.27 -1.35
C ALA A 261 -12.09 -12.94 -1.29
N LEU A 262 -11.01 -12.15 -1.36
CA LEU A 262 -9.64 -12.63 -1.24
C LEU A 262 -9.26 -12.90 0.23
N GLU A 263 -9.74 -12.06 1.15
CA GLU A 263 -9.45 -12.14 2.59
C GLU A 263 -10.74 -11.99 3.42
N PRO A 264 -11.53 -13.07 3.60
CA PRO A 264 -12.87 -12.99 4.21
C PRO A 264 -12.90 -12.62 5.69
N LEU A 265 -11.79 -12.79 6.39
CA LEU A 265 -11.69 -12.57 7.85
C LEU A 265 -11.25 -11.14 8.21
N ALA A 266 -10.86 -10.33 7.23
CA ALA A 266 -10.42 -8.96 7.47
C ALA A 266 -11.61 -8.03 7.70
N LEU A 267 -11.92 -7.74 8.97
CA LEU A 267 -13.07 -6.92 9.38
C LEU A 267 -13.07 -5.51 8.79
N ILE A 268 -11.89 -4.96 8.47
CA ILE A 268 -11.76 -3.65 7.85
C ILE A 268 -12.48 -3.58 6.48
N PHE A 269 -12.54 -4.68 5.71
CA PHE A 269 -13.26 -4.70 4.45
C PHE A 269 -14.77 -4.70 4.69
N SER A 270 -15.25 -5.51 5.65
CA SER A 270 -16.66 -5.53 6.05
C SER A 270 -17.14 -4.17 6.56
N ALA A 271 -16.33 -3.49 7.38
CA ALA A 271 -16.64 -2.16 7.88
C ALA A 271 -16.61 -1.10 6.77
N ASN A 272 -15.67 -1.19 5.82
CA ASN A 272 -15.61 -0.25 4.70
C ASN A 272 -16.72 -0.43 3.69
N ILE A 273 -17.29 -1.64 3.53
CA ILE A 273 -18.55 -1.82 2.79
C ILE A 273 -19.67 -1.02 3.48
N GLY A 274 -19.76 -1.07 4.81
CA GLY A 274 -20.70 -0.25 5.58
C GLY A 274 -20.48 1.26 5.42
N MET A 275 -19.22 1.71 5.45
CA MET A 275 -18.83 3.09 5.13
C MET A 275 -19.26 3.51 3.72
N ILE A 276 -19.06 2.65 2.71
CA ILE A 276 -19.49 2.92 1.34
C ILE A 276 -21.01 3.07 1.28
N HIS A 277 -21.78 2.20 1.93
CA HIS A 277 -23.23 2.33 2.01
C HIS A 277 -23.66 3.65 2.70
N TYR A 278 -22.96 4.07 3.76
CA TYR A 278 -23.18 5.37 4.41
C TYR A 278 -22.99 6.54 3.44
N TYR A 279 -21.85 6.60 2.75
CA TYR A 279 -21.60 7.65 1.76
C TYR A 279 -22.54 7.57 0.55
N ALA A 280 -23.00 6.37 0.19
CA ALA A 280 -24.02 6.14 -0.83
C ALA A 280 -25.45 6.50 -0.38
N ARG A 281 -25.64 6.98 0.86
CA ARG A 281 -26.95 7.29 1.45
C ARG A 281 -27.88 6.06 1.58
N ARG A 282 -27.31 4.85 1.51
CA ARG A 282 -28.01 3.57 1.72
C ARG A 282 -27.92 3.19 3.20
N TYR A 283 -28.59 3.96 4.04
CA TYR A 283 -28.41 3.89 5.50
C TYR A 283 -28.87 2.56 6.12
N ASP A 284 -29.93 1.94 5.59
CA ASP A 284 -30.39 0.63 6.06
C ASP A 284 -29.34 -0.47 5.79
N ASP A 285 -28.78 -0.49 4.57
CA ASP A 285 -27.68 -1.39 4.21
C ASP A 285 -26.45 -1.15 5.08
N ALA A 286 -26.12 0.12 5.34
CA ALA A 286 -25.00 0.49 6.21
C ALA A 286 -25.21 -0.04 7.63
N ILE A 287 -26.39 0.15 8.23
CA ILE A 287 -26.71 -0.38 9.56
C ILE A 287 -26.57 -1.89 9.59
N ALA A 288 -27.18 -2.60 8.64
CA ALA A 288 -27.12 -4.07 8.59
C ALA A 288 -25.68 -4.57 8.50
N GLN A 289 -24.88 -4.00 7.61
CA GLN A 289 -23.48 -4.38 7.42
C GLN A 289 -22.59 -4.07 8.65
N LEU A 290 -22.76 -2.89 9.24
CA LEU A 290 -21.95 -2.45 10.38
C LEU A 290 -22.32 -3.21 11.66
N GLN A 291 -23.60 -3.51 11.87
CA GLN A 291 -24.05 -4.38 12.96
C GLN A 291 -23.51 -5.80 12.82
N ALA A 292 -23.52 -6.38 11.62
CA ALA A 292 -22.93 -7.69 11.37
C ALA A 292 -21.42 -7.71 11.65
N THR A 293 -20.71 -6.64 11.31
CA THR A 293 -19.29 -6.48 11.64
C THR A 293 -19.07 -6.42 13.15
N LEU A 294 -19.86 -5.63 13.88
CA LEU A 294 -19.79 -5.50 15.34
C LEU A 294 -20.25 -6.75 16.11
N ALA A 295 -21.07 -7.59 15.49
CA ALA A 295 -21.41 -8.91 16.02
C ALA A 295 -20.20 -9.88 15.98
N THR A 296 -19.27 -9.67 15.05
CA THR A 296 -18.03 -10.45 14.94
C THR A 296 -16.97 -9.93 15.91
N ASP A 297 -16.73 -8.62 15.94
CA ASP A 297 -15.89 -7.97 16.93
C ASP A 297 -16.54 -6.67 17.41
N SER A 298 -17.05 -6.71 18.64
CA SER A 298 -17.65 -5.53 19.27
C SER A 298 -16.62 -4.45 19.60
N GLY A 299 -15.32 -4.72 19.58
CA GLY A 299 -14.28 -3.70 19.76
C GLY A 299 -13.92 -2.94 18.47
N PHE A 300 -14.57 -3.24 17.34
CA PHE A 300 -14.16 -2.66 16.05
C PHE A 300 -14.68 -1.22 15.85
N ASP A 301 -13.95 -0.25 16.41
CA ASP A 301 -14.38 1.16 16.50
C ASP A 301 -14.65 1.83 15.15
N HIS A 302 -13.98 1.41 14.06
CA HIS A 302 -14.27 1.93 12.73
C HIS A 302 -15.71 1.62 12.30
N ALA A 303 -16.19 0.39 12.54
CA ALA A 303 -17.58 0.04 12.24
C ALA A 303 -18.56 0.75 13.19
N ARG A 304 -18.17 0.91 14.46
CA ARG A 304 -18.97 1.62 15.46
C ARG A 304 -19.15 3.10 15.14
N ALA A 305 -18.08 3.78 14.72
CA ALA A 305 -18.11 5.18 14.33
C ALA A 305 -19.07 5.39 13.14
N TYR A 306 -18.94 4.59 12.07
CA TYR A 306 -19.86 4.69 10.93
C TYR A 306 -21.29 4.31 11.29
N LEU A 307 -21.52 3.41 12.25
CA LEU A 307 -22.86 3.10 12.73
C LEU A 307 -23.47 4.31 13.47
N GLY A 308 -22.67 4.98 14.30
CA GLY A 308 -23.05 6.23 14.95
C GLY A 308 -23.40 7.34 13.96
N ARG A 309 -22.54 7.56 12.94
CA ARG A 309 -22.80 8.53 11.87
C ARG A 309 -24.06 8.20 11.08
N THR A 310 -24.30 6.92 10.82
CA THR A 310 -25.51 6.47 10.12
C THR A 310 -26.76 6.76 10.94
N TYR A 311 -26.77 6.48 12.24
CA TYR A 311 -27.89 6.86 13.11
C TYR A 311 -28.10 8.37 13.17
N LEU A 312 -27.01 9.13 13.22
CA LEU A 312 -27.08 10.59 13.21
C LEU A 312 -27.80 11.12 11.96
N ARG A 313 -27.54 10.51 10.80
CA ARG A 313 -28.21 10.83 9.53
C ARG A 313 -29.69 10.45 9.48
N LEU A 314 -30.12 9.52 10.31
CA LEU A 314 -31.53 9.16 10.48
C LEU A 314 -32.24 9.97 11.59
N GLY A 315 -31.55 10.95 12.20
CA GLY A 315 -32.08 11.72 13.33
C GLY A 315 -32.11 10.95 14.66
N GLU A 316 -31.49 9.76 14.70
CA GLU A 316 -31.45 8.86 15.85
C GLU A 316 -30.31 9.23 16.80
N THR A 317 -30.27 10.49 17.22
CA THR A 317 -29.11 11.11 17.88
C THR A 317 -28.72 10.43 19.18
N ARG A 318 -29.70 9.92 19.94
CA ARG A 318 -29.42 9.15 21.17
C ARG A 318 -28.61 7.88 20.88
N LYS A 319 -28.96 7.14 19.82
CA LYS A 319 -28.24 5.94 19.40
C LYS A 319 -26.84 6.31 18.88
N ALA A 320 -26.71 7.42 18.17
CA ALA A 320 -25.42 7.92 17.70
C ALA A 320 -24.46 8.24 18.85
N ILE A 321 -24.90 9.02 19.84
CA ILE A 321 -24.10 9.37 21.04
C ILE A 321 -23.68 8.11 21.80
N GLU A 322 -24.57 7.12 21.92
CA GLU A 322 -24.25 5.84 22.54
C GLU A 322 -23.15 5.07 21.78
N GLN A 323 -23.18 5.06 20.45
CA GLN A 323 -22.13 4.42 19.66
C GLN A 323 -20.80 5.15 19.84
N PHE A 324 -20.78 6.47 19.72
CA PHE A 324 -19.54 7.24 19.85
C PHE A 324 -18.93 7.16 21.25
N GLY A 325 -19.75 7.16 22.30
CA GLY A 325 -19.28 7.01 23.68
C GLY A 325 -18.67 5.63 24.01
N ARG A 326 -18.86 4.64 23.13
CA ARG A 326 -18.26 3.30 23.26
C ARG A 326 -16.97 3.13 22.45
N CYS A 327 -16.60 4.09 21.61
CA CYS A 327 -15.33 4.05 20.89
C CYS A 327 -14.17 4.32 21.84
N THR A 328 -13.12 3.49 21.81
CA THR A 328 -11.93 3.64 22.66
C THR A 328 -10.69 4.09 21.89
N ASN A 329 -10.70 3.94 20.57
CA ASN A 329 -9.60 4.28 19.67
C ASN A 329 -9.98 5.46 18.78
N VAL A 330 -8.94 6.18 18.35
CA VAL A 330 -9.08 7.24 17.35
C VAL A 330 -9.41 6.61 16.00
N THR A 331 -10.42 7.15 15.34
CA THR A 331 -10.81 6.79 13.97
C THR A 331 -10.94 8.05 13.15
N PHE A 332 -10.97 7.93 11.82
CA PHE A 332 -11.24 9.06 10.92
C PHE A 332 -12.51 9.79 11.39
N GLY A 333 -12.44 11.09 11.71
CA GLY A 333 -13.55 11.93 12.15
C GLY A 333 -13.96 11.80 13.63
N SER A 334 -13.28 10.97 14.43
CA SER A 334 -13.71 10.67 15.81
C SER A 334 -13.76 11.88 16.74
N VAL A 335 -13.01 12.95 16.42
CA VAL A 335 -12.98 14.18 17.23
C VAL A 335 -14.19 15.08 16.96
N ALA A 336 -14.85 14.94 15.80
CA ALA A 336 -16.05 15.68 15.44
C ALA A 336 -17.35 14.94 15.77
N ASP A 337 -17.32 13.62 15.84
CA ASP A 337 -18.51 12.78 15.96
C ASP A 337 -19.43 13.15 17.15
N LEU A 338 -18.89 13.22 18.37
CA LEU A 338 -19.67 13.59 19.56
C LEU A 338 -20.15 15.06 19.53
N PRO A 339 -19.29 16.07 19.27
CA PRO A 339 -19.74 17.45 19.15
C PRO A 339 -20.82 17.66 18.08
N ALA A 340 -20.69 17.01 16.91
CA ALA A 340 -21.69 17.08 15.85
C ALA A 340 -23.01 16.40 16.28
N ALA A 341 -22.93 15.27 16.97
CA ALA A 341 -24.11 14.61 17.54
C ALA A 341 -24.81 15.47 18.59
N TYR A 342 -24.07 16.21 19.42
CA TYR A 342 -24.68 17.15 20.36
C TYR A 342 -25.43 18.28 19.63
N ALA A 343 -24.84 18.87 18.59
CA ALA A 343 -25.48 19.95 17.83
C ALA A 343 -26.79 19.49 17.17
N LEU A 344 -26.74 18.38 16.42
CA LEU A 344 -27.90 17.82 15.72
C LEU A 344 -28.94 17.22 16.69
N GLY A 345 -28.55 16.89 17.91
CA GLY A 345 -29.45 16.46 18.99
C GLY A 345 -30.09 17.60 19.77
N GLY A 346 -29.87 18.86 19.39
CA GLY A 346 -30.37 20.05 20.09
C GLY A 346 -29.56 20.45 21.33
N ARG A 347 -28.50 19.71 21.67
CA ARG A 347 -27.57 19.98 22.78
C ARG A 347 -26.48 20.97 22.35
N ARG A 348 -26.90 22.14 21.87
CA ARG A 348 -26.02 23.11 21.19
C ARG A 348 -24.95 23.71 22.10
N ASP A 349 -25.26 23.93 23.37
CA ASP A 349 -24.28 24.47 24.34
C ASP A 349 -23.13 23.47 24.59
N GLU A 350 -23.44 22.18 24.70
CA GLU A 350 -22.42 21.13 24.87
C GLU A 350 -21.58 20.93 23.61
N SER A 351 -22.20 21.06 22.44
CA SER A 351 -21.48 21.07 21.17
C SER A 351 -20.50 22.25 21.09
N ARG A 352 -20.95 23.46 21.46
CA ARG A 352 -20.11 24.67 21.44
C ARG A 352 -18.97 24.59 22.45
N ALA A 353 -19.23 24.09 23.66
CA ALA A 353 -18.19 23.85 24.66
C ALA A 353 -17.15 22.82 24.17
N ALA A 354 -17.59 21.74 23.51
CA ALA A 354 -16.67 20.77 22.94
C ALA A 354 -15.86 21.34 21.76
N LEU A 355 -16.48 22.18 20.94
CA LEU A 355 -15.79 22.90 19.86
C LEU A 355 -14.73 23.87 20.41
N GLU A 356 -15.03 24.62 21.46
CA GLU A 356 -14.06 25.49 22.13
C GLU A 356 -12.86 24.70 22.64
N GLN A 357 -13.08 23.51 23.22
CA GLN A 357 -11.99 22.62 23.61
C GLN A 357 -11.16 22.14 22.41
N LEU A 358 -11.79 21.84 21.26
CA LEU A 358 -11.07 21.46 20.05
C LEU A 358 -10.21 22.61 19.50
N LEU A 359 -10.73 23.85 19.52
CA LEU A 359 -10.02 25.05 19.08
C LEU A 359 -8.88 25.44 20.02
N ASP A 360 -9.07 25.30 21.33
CA ASP A 360 -7.98 25.54 22.28
C ASP A 360 -6.86 24.51 22.10
N ARG A 361 -7.24 23.25 21.96
CA ARG A 361 -6.32 22.14 21.67
C ARG A 361 -5.57 22.33 20.35
N SER A 362 -6.21 22.89 19.31
CA SER A 362 -5.57 23.14 18.01
C SER A 362 -4.46 24.20 18.07
N ARG A 363 -4.38 24.98 19.16
CA ARG A 363 -3.26 25.92 19.40
C ARG A 363 -1.98 25.22 19.81
N HIS A 364 -2.07 23.99 20.31
CA HIS A 364 -0.94 23.27 20.91
C HIS A 364 -0.61 21.95 20.20
N ARG A 365 -1.56 21.34 19.51
CA ARG A 365 -1.37 20.12 18.73
C ARG A 365 -2.26 20.12 17.51
N TYR A 366 -1.95 19.25 16.55
CA TYR A 366 -2.78 19.12 15.36
C TYR A 366 -4.22 18.72 15.71
N VAL A 367 -5.17 19.37 15.06
CA VAL A 367 -6.59 19.01 15.02
C VAL A 367 -7.06 19.27 13.59
N SER A 368 -7.73 18.29 12.99
CA SER A 368 -8.21 18.41 11.62
C SER A 368 -9.22 19.55 11.47
N LEU A 369 -8.94 20.49 10.57
CA LEU A 369 -9.89 21.55 10.21
C LEU A 369 -11.11 20.99 9.46
N TYR A 370 -10.99 19.83 8.82
CA TYR A 370 -12.11 19.11 8.24
C TYR A 370 -13.09 18.67 9.35
N ASP A 371 -12.58 18.13 10.44
CA ASP A 371 -13.39 17.71 11.59
C ASP A 371 -14.01 18.93 12.29
N ILE A 372 -13.27 20.02 12.46
CA ILE A 372 -13.81 21.28 12.98
C ILE A 372 -14.94 21.81 12.07
N ALA A 373 -14.78 21.71 10.75
CA ALA A 373 -15.82 22.10 9.79
C ALA A 373 -17.10 21.27 9.94
N ILE A 374 -16.99 19.96 10.21
CA ILE A 374 -18.15 19.09 10.47
C ILE A 374 -18.94 19.62 11.67
N VAL A 375 -18.26 20.03 12.74
CA VAL A 375 -18.92 20.56 13.95
C VAL A 375 -19.59 21.91 13.67
N TYR A 376 -18.92 22.82 12.95
CA TYR A 376 -19.54 24.09 12.55
C TYR A 376 -20.76 23.88 11.64
N ALA A 377 -20.68 22.95 10.68
CA ALA A 377 -21.80 22.63 9.80
C ALA A 377 -22.99 22.06 10.59
N ALA A 378 -22.73 21.20 11.57
CA ALA A 378 -23.77 20.68 12.48
C ALA A 378 -24.39 21.76 13.38
N LEU A 379 -23.66 22.84 13.66
CA LEU A 379 -24.13 24.04 14.36
C LEU A 379 -24.74 25.08 13.41
N ASP A 380 -24.96 24.77 12.13
CA ASP A 380 -25.48 25.72 11.14
C ASP A 380 -24.63 27.00 10.99
N ASP A 381 -23.35 26.95 11.36
CA ASP A 381 -22.40 28.05 11.22
C ASP A 381 -21.67 27.93 9.87
N VAL A 382 -22.39 28.31 8.81
CA VAL A 382 -21.96 28.18 7.40
C VAL A 382 -20.62 28.88 7.16
N GLU A 383 -20.44 30.08 7.69
CA GLU A 383 -19.23 30.88 7.48
C GLU A 383 -17.99 30.22 8.06
N GLN A 384 -18.06 29.74 9.30
CA GLN A 384 -16.93 29.08 9.94
C GLN A 384 -16.68 27.67 9.38
N ALA A 385 -17.74 26.95 8.96
CA ALA A 385 -17.59 25.67 8.29
C ALA A 385 -16.82 25.82 6.96
N LEU A 386 -17.22 26.77 6.11
CA LEU A 386 -16.54 27.05 4.84
C LEU A 386 -15.11 27.52 5.05
N THR A 387 -14.89 28.43 5.99
CA THR A 387 -13.54 28.94 6.33
C THR A 387 -12.63 27.80 6.80
N SER A 388 -13.14 26.89 7.62
CA SER A 388 -12.39 25.73 8.09
C SER A 388 -12.03 24.79 6.93
N LEU A 389 -12.97 24.51 6.01
CA LEU A 389 -12.72 23.68 4.82
C LEU A 389 -11.71 24.31 3.85
N GLU A 390 -11.74 25.63 3.65
CA GLU A 390 -10.80 26.33 2.76
C GLU A 390 -9.35 26.20 3.23
N HIS A 391 -9.14 26.17 4.55
CA HIS A 391 -7.83 26.05 5.18
C HIS A 391 -7.43 24.61 5.47
N ALA A 392 -8.35 23.65 5.38
CA ALA A 392 -8.07 22.24 5.58
C ALA A 392 -7.06 21.73 4.53
N ARG A 393 -6.10 20.94 5.01
CA ARG A 393 -5.06 20.30 4.17
C ARG A 393 -5.54 18.98 3.56
N GLU A 394 -6.45 18.29 4.26
CA GLU A 394 -7.00 17.00 3.84
C GLU A 394 -8.51 17.12 3.70
N LEU A 395 -9.04 16.60 2.58
CA LEU A 395 -10.47 16.66 2.22
C LEU A 395 -10.98 15.31 1.69
N PRO A 396 -10.72 14.18 2.39
CA PRO A 396 -10.78 12.84 1.81
C PRO A 396 -12.16 12.42 1.31
N PHE A 397 -13.23 12.99 1.86
CA PHE A 397 -14.61 12.69 1.43
C PHE A 397 -15.46 13.94 1.22
N VAL A 398 -14.86 15.13 1.07
CA VAL A 398 -15.63 16.40 0.97
C VAL A 398 -16.69 16.37 -0.15
N VAL A 399 -16.42 15.63 -1.23
CA VAL A 399 -17.33 15.43 -2.36
C VAL A 399 -18.63 14.73 -1.92
N LEU A 400 -18.51 13.72 -1.04
CA LEU A 400 -19.61 12.83 -0.67
C LEU A 400 -20.14 13.05 0.74
N ASP A 401 -19.41 13.73 1.62
CA ASP A 401 -19.73 13.69 3.05
C ASP A 401 -21.11 14.30 3.32
N PRO A 402 -22.02 13.53 3.92
CA PRO A 402 -23.32 14.05 4.29
C PRO A 402 -23.27 15.25 5.24
N ALA A 403 -22.23 15.39 6.08
CA ALA A 403 -22.10 16.50 7.02
C ALA A 403 -22.15 17.88 6.33
N PHE A 404 -21.82 17.97 5.05
CA PHE A 404 -21.79 19.21 4.29
C PHE A 404 -22.95 19.36 3.30
N ASP A 405 -24.00 18.53 3.40
CA ASP A 405 -25.14 18.60 2.45
C ASP A 405 -25.76 20.00 2.38
N ALA A 406 -25.84 20.71 3.52
CA ALA A 406 -26.35 22.09 3.58
C ALA A 406 -25.45 23.12 2.87
N LEU A 407 -24.15 22.82 2.71
CA LEU A 407 -23.16 23.71 2.10
C LEU A 407 -23.06 23.52 0.58
N ARG A 408 -23.69 22.49 -0.01
CA ARG A 408 -23.50 22.12 -1.43
C ARG A 408 -23.93 23.21 -2.42
N CYS A 409 -24.87 24.08 -2.02
CA CYS A 409 -25.32 25.21 -2.84
C CYS A 409 -24.40 26.43 -2.74
N GLU A 410 -23.46 26.45 -1.79
CA GLU A 410 -22.57 27.60 -1.57
C GLU A 410 -21.47 27.65 -2.64
N PRO A 411 -21.27 28.78 -3.34
CA PRO A 411 -20.22 28.91 -4.35
C PRO A 411 -18.82 28.61 -3.80
N ARG A 412 -18.56 28.99 -2.54
CA ARG A 412 -17.29 28.69 -1.84
C ARG A 412 -17.08 27.17 -1.70
N PHE A 413 -18.12 26.43 -1.32
CA PHE A 413 -18.04 24.97 -1.22
C PHE A 413 -17.81 24.31 -2.58
N GLN A 414 -18.50 24.77 -3.62
CA GLN A 414 -18.31 24.27 -4.98
C GLN A 414 -16.88 24.46 -5.47
N HIS A 415 -16.24 25.60 -5.13
CA HIS A 415 -14.84 25.84 -5.44
C HIS A 415 -13.90 24.88 -4.69
N ILE A 416 -14.16 24.59 -3.41
CA ILE A 416 -13.40 23.60 -2.63
C ILE A 416 -13.49 22.21 -3.27
N VAL A 417 -14.70 21.78 -3.63
CA VAL A 417 -14.94 20.49 -4.30
C VAL A 417 -14.23 20.44 -5.65
N ALA A 418 -14.31 21.50 -6.45
CA ALA A 418 -13.66 21.57 -7.75
C ALA A 418 -12.12 21.41 -7.66
N ARG A 419 -11.49 21.95 -6.62
CA ARG A 419 -10.05 21.76 -6.35
C ARG A 419 -9.69 20.29 -6.07
N VAL A 420 -10.53 19.58 -5.32
CA VAL A 420 -10.31 18.15 -4.99
C VAL A 420 -10.56 17.28 -6.22
N VAL A 421 -11.65 17.50 -6.95
CA VAL A 421 -12.00 16.73 -8.14
C VAL A 421 -11.01 16.99 -9.28
N GLY A 422 -10.57 18.23 -9.46
CA GLY A 422 -9.62 18.62 -10.51
C GLY A 422 -8.22 18.05 -10.33
N GLY A 423 -7.86 17.61 -9.12
CA GLY A 423 -6.50 17.15 -8.78
C GLY A 423 -5.44 18.23 -9.01
N ASN A 424 -4.16 17.89 -8.83
CA ASN A 424 -3.05 18.73 -9.32
C ASN A 424 -2.94 18.65 -10.85
N SER A 425 -3.94 19.16 -11.56
CA SER A 425 -3.89 19.40 -13.00
C SER A 425 -3.25 20.76 -13.29
N THR A 426 -1.96 20.89 -13.02
CA THR A 426 -1.07 21.95 -13.57
C THR A 426 0.36 21.46 -13.64
#